data_AF-A0A535B2E1-F1
#
_entry.id   AF-A0A535B2E1-F1
#
_cell.length_a   1.000
_cell.length_b   1.000
_cell.length_c   1.000
_cell.angle_alpha   90.00
_cell.angle_beta   90.00
_cell.angle_gamma   90.00
#
_symmetry.space_group_name_H-M   'P 1'
#
loop_
_entity.id
_entity.type
_entity.pdbx_description
1 polymer ?
#
loop_
_entity_poly.entity_id
_entity_poly.type
_entity_poly.pdbx_seq_one_letter_code
_entity_poly.pdbx_strand_id
1 'polypeptide(L)'
;MELGFPAVYPVNPKYEEIEGLKCYASVLDIKGPVDHVILSVPARIVPQLVEDCIAKGVRSVHFFTAGFRETGDDEMADLETQVVGRLTGSGIRVFGPNCMGLYVPESKLAFMPGFPAEVGPVGFISQSGGNAGEMVYTAAVRGIRFSKVVSYGNASDID
;
A
#
# COMPACT_ATOMS: atom_id res chain seq x y z
N MET A 1 -1.34 -8.75 -10.88
CA MET A 1 -1.69 -9.68 -11.99
C MET A 1 -0.48 -10.43 -12.51
N GLU A 2 0.64 -9.76 -12.80
CA GLU A 2 1.89 -10.40 -13.29
C GLU A 2 2.43 -11.51 -12.37
N LEU A 3 2.59 -11.24 -11.07
CA LEU A 3 3.03 -12.24 -10.09
C LEU A 3 1.94 -13.27 -9.72
N GLY A 4 0.70 -13.07 -10.15
CA GLY A 4 -0.41 -14.00 -9.89
C GLY A 4 -0.97 -13.99 -8.46
N PHE A 5 -1.06 -12.82 -7.82
CA PHE A 5 -1.79 -12.68 -6.54
C PHE A 5 -3.25 -13.14 -6.69
N PRO A 6 -3.77 -13.99 -5.79
CA PRO A 6 -4.99 -14.76 -6.05
C PRO A 6 -6.30 -13.95 -5.96
N ALA A 7 -6.35 -12.85 -5.22
CA ALA A 7 -7.58 -12.07 -5.03
C ALA A 7 -7.30 -10.56 -4.98
N VAL A 8 -7.65 -9.85 -6.06
CA VAL A 8 -7.49 -8.39 -6.17
C VAL A 8 -8.86 -7.79 -6.49
N TYR A 9 -9.23 -6.75 -5.74
CA TYR A 9 -10.49 -6.03 -5.92
C TYR A 9 -10.20 -4.57 -6.29
N PRO A 10 -10.25 -4.19 -7.59
CA PRO A 10 -10.12 -2.79 -7.95
C PRO A 10 -11.33 -2.00 -7.44
N VAL A 11 -11.08 -0.83 -6.86
CA VAL A 11 -12.12 0.07 -6.35
C VAL A 11 -12.02 1.41 -7.05
N ASN A 12 -13.04 1.76 -7.83
CA ASN A 12 -13.17 3.04 -8.49
C ASN A 12 -14.65 3.28 -8.86
N PRO A 13 -15.28 4.38 -8.39
CA PRO A 13 -16.70 4.64 -8.65
C PRO A 13 -17.04 4.95 -10.11
N LYS A 14 -16.04 5.15 -10.99
CA LYS A 14 -16.25 5.50 -12.39
C LYS A 14 -16.21 4.31 -13.34
N TYR A 15 -15.69 3.16 -12.89
CA TYR A 15 -15.46 2.00 -13.74
C TYR A 15 -16.18 0.79 -13.19
N GLU A 16 -16.71 -0.04 -14.07
CA GLU A 16 -17.32 -1.33 -13.71
C GLU A 16 -16.30 -2.49 -13.83
N GLU A 17 -15.23 -2.30 -14.59
CA GLU A 17 -14.16 -3.28 -14.82
C GLU A 17 -12.81 -2.57 -14.99
N ILE A 18 -11.74 -3.16 -14.44
CA ILE A 18 -10.35 -2.75 -14.65
C ILE A 18 -9.53 -4.00 -14.91
N GLU A 19 -8.83 -4.06 -16.05
CA GLU A 19 -7.94 -5.17 -16.41
C GLU A 19 -8.62 -6.56 -16.36
N GLY A 20 -9.87 -6.65 -16.82
CA GLY A 20 -10.65 -7.90 -16.78
C GLY A 20 -11.18 -8.28 -15.39
N LEU A 21 -10.95 -7.45 -14.36
CA LEU A 21 -11.46 -7.66 -13.01
C LEU A 21 -12.65 -6.76 -12.74
N LYS A 22 -13.70 -7.32 -12.12
CA LYS A 22 -14.83 -6.55 -11.63
C LYS A 22 -14.35 -5.42 -10.71
N CYS A 23 -14.74 -4.19 -11.03
CA CYS A 23 -14.47 -3.01 -10.23
C CYS A 23 -15.68 -2.67 -9.35
N TYR A 24 -15.38 -2.25 -8.12
CA TYR A 24 -16.38 -1.87 -7.12
C TYR A 24 -16.36 -0.35 -6.91
N ALA A 25 -17.51 0.25 -6.60
CA ALA A 25 -17.57 1.69 -6.36
C ALA A 25 -16.97 2.08 -5.01
N SER A 26 -17.18 1.25 -3.98
CA SER A 26 -16.57 1.35 -2.66
C SER A 26 -16.00 0.01 -2.20
N VAL A 27 -15.04 0.06 -1.26
CA VAL A 27 -14.53 -1.13 -0.56
C VAL A 27 -15.64 -1.85 0.23
N LEU A 28 -16.69 -1.12 0.60
CA LEU A 28 -17.87 -1.65 1.28
C LEU A 28 -18.70 -2.59 0.40
N ASP A 29 -18.65 -2.42 -0.93
CA ASP A 29 -19.45 -3.23 -1.87
C ASP A 29 -18.88 -4.64 -2.09
N ILE A 30 -17.66 -4.91 -1.62
CA ILE A 30 -16.99 -6.20 -1.77
C ILE A 30 -17.65 -7.21 -0.83
N LYS A 31 -18.23 -8.30 -1.36
CA LYS A 31 -19.02 -9.29 -0.56
C LYS A 31 -18.19 -10.22 0.35
N GLY A 32 -16.89 -9.97 0.53
CA GLY A 32 -15.98 -10.78 1.34
C GLY A 32 -15.05 -9.93 2.22
N PRO A 33 -14.17 -10.58 3.01
CA PRO A 33 -13.18 -9.88 3.81
C PRO A 33 -12.16 -9.16 2.91
N VAL A 34 -11.68 -8.03 3.38
CA VAL A 34 -10.58 -7.27 2.75
C VAL A 34 -9.51 -7.08 3.82
N ASP A 35 -8.36 -7.69 3.63
CA ASP A 35 -7.30 -7.69 4.64
C ASP A 35 -6.36 -6.49 4.54
N HIS A 36 -6.12 -6.05 3.31
CA HIS A 36 -5.14 -5.04 2.98
C HIS A 36 -5.71 -4.13 1.89
N VAL A 37 -5.65 -2.82 2.13
CA VAL A 37 -6.09 -1.80 1.16
C VAL A 37 -4.90 -0.95 0.76
N ILE A 38 -4.69 -0.79 -0.55
CA ILE A 38 -3.72 0.16 -1.11
C ILE A 38 -4.49 1.41 -1.53
N LEU A 39 -4.27 2.52 -0.83
CA LEU A 39 -4.86 3.82 -1.15
C LEU A 39 -3.94 4.57 -2.11
N SER A 40 -4.40 4.69 -3.35
CA SER A 40 -3.76 5.45 -4.43
C SER A 40 -4.71 6.52 -4.95
N VAL A 41 -5.11 7.43 -4.07
CA VAL A 41 -6.09 8.50 -4.34
C VAL A 41 -5.56 9.86 -3.91
N PRO A 42 -6.12 10.99 -4.38
CA PRO A 42 -5.75 12.30 -3.88
C PRO A 42 -6.00 12.44 -2.36
N ALA A 43 -5.09 13.10 -1.63
CA ALA A 43 -5.16 13.27 -0.17
C ALA A 43 -6.53 13.79 0.33
N ARG A 44 -7.16 14.70 -0.43
CA ARG A 44 -8.47 15.28 -0.07
C ARG A 44 -9.61 14.27 0.14
N ILE A 45 -9.56 13.08 -0.46
CA ILE A 45 -10.62 12.06 -0.29
C ILE A 45 -10.23 10.96 0.70
N VAL A 46 -9.02 11.02 1.26
CA VAL A 46 -8.52 10.04 2.23
C VAL A 46 -9.41 9.94 3.48
N PRO A 47 -9.88 11.04 4.10
CA PRO A 47 -10.69 10.94 5.32
C PRO A 47 -11.91 10.03 5.17
N GLN A 48 -12.66 10.15 4.06
CA GLN A 48 -13.82 9.30 3.82
C GLN A 48 -13.42 7.83 3.63
N LEU A 49 -12.32 7.56 2.90
CA LEU A 49 -11.86 6.19 2.69
C LEU A 49 -11.34 5.53 3.96
N VAL A 50 -10.81 6.30 4.91
CA VAL A 50 -10.45 5.79 6.23
C VAL A 50 -11.69 5.27 6.95
N GLU A 51 -12.78 6.04 6.97
CA GLU A 51 -14.03 5.60 7.60
C GLU A 51 -14.59 4.34 6.92
N ASP A 52 -14.54 4.27 5.58
CA ASP A 52 -14.95 3.08 4.84
C ASP A 52 -14.07 1.85 5.17
N CYS A 53 -12.76 2.03 5.32
CA CYS A 53 -11.83 0.97 5.72
C CYS A 53 -12.13 0.46 7.13
N ILE A 54 -12.42 1.37 8.06
CA ILE A 54 -12.82 1.04 9.43
C ILE A 54 -14.13 0.24 9.43
N ALA A 55 -15.15 0.74 8.73
CA ALA A 55 -16.44 0.07 8.61
C ALA A 55 -16.32 -1.31 7.95
N LYS A 56 -15.39 -1.47 7.00
CA LYS A 56 -15.10 -2.75 6.36
C LYS A 56 -14.36 -3.74 7.29
N GLY A 57 -13.69 -3.24 8.33
CA GLY A 57 -12.87 -4.05 9.24
C GLY A 57 -11.59 -4.54 8.59
N VAL A 58 -10.93 -3.71 7.77
CA VAL A 58 -9.67 -4.10 7.13
C VAL A 58 -8.56 -4.24 8.16
N ARG A 59 -7.55 -5.08 7.90
CA ARG A 59 -6.45 -5.31 8.87
C ARG A 59 -5.32 -4.31 8.72
N SER A 60 -5.10 -3.83 7.50
CA SER A 60 -4.04 -2.87 7.20
C SER A 60 -4.37 -1.97 6.01
N VAL A 61 -3.79 -0.77 6.04
CA VAL A 61 -3.88 0.22 4.96
C VAL A 61 -2.47 0.62 4.55
N HIS A 62 -2.18 0.55 3.27
CA HIS A 62 -0.98 1.08 2.63
C HIS A 62 -1.34 2.38 1.91
N PHE A 63 -0.76 3.48 2.35
CA PHE A 63 -0.89 4.78 1.70
C PHE A 63 0.21 4.97 0.65
N PHE A 64 -0.14 4.67 -0.59
CA PHE A 64 0.67 5.11 -1.73
C PHE A 64 0.55 6.64 -1.94
N THR A 65 -0.59 7.22 -1.56
CA THR A 65 -0.82 8.66 -1.57
C THR A 65 0.29 9.42 -0.83
N ALA A 66 0.90 10.36 -1.56
CA ALA A 66 1.78 11.42 -1.03
C ALA A 66 0.99 12.73 -0.88
N GLY A 67 1.69 13.80 -0.53
CA GLY A 67 1.15 15.13 -0.24
C GLY A 67 0.82 15.36 1.23
N PHE A 68 1.49 14.67 2.16
CA PHE A 68 1.27 14.79 3.59
C PHE A 68 2.40 15.58 4.27
N ARG A 69 2.87 15.15 5.45
CA ARG A 69 3.85 15.91 6.24
C ARG A 69 5.18 16.15 5.53
N GLU A 70 5.54 15.31 4.55
CA GLU A 70 6.77 15.46 3.78
C GLU A 70 6.81 16.73 2.93
N THR A 71 5.66 17.37 2.72
CA THR A 71 5.55 18.64 2.00
C THR A 71 5.97 19.83 2.85
N GLY A 72 6.02 19.68 4.18
CA GLY A 72 6.22 20.78 5.13
C GLY A 72 4.98 21.68 5.32
N ASP A 73 3.82 21.28 4.80
CA ASP A 73 2.55 21.95 5.03
C ASP A 73 1.89 21.44 6.33
N ASP A 74 1.64 22.35 7.26
CA ASP A 74 1.08 22.03 8.58
C ASP A 74 -0.34 21.44 8.48
N GLU A 75 -1.18 21.91 7.54
CA GLU A 75 -2.53 21.37 7.36
C GLU A 75 -2.47 19.91 6.88
N MET A 76 -1.50 19.60 6.00
CA MET A 76 -1.29 18.24 5.51
C MET A 76 -0.64 17.32 6.55
N ALA A 77 0.20 17.86 7.44
CA ALA A 77 0.75 17.12 8.58
C ALA A 77 -0.34 16.79 9.62
N ASP A 78 -1.26 17.73 9.88
CA ASP A 78 -2.41 17.51 10.75
C ASP A 78 -3.37 16.49 10.14
N LEU A 79 -3.61 16.55 8.83
CA LEU A 79 -4.41 15.57 8.11
C LEU A 79 -3.81 14.16 8.25
N GLU A 80 -2.50 14.02 8.07
CA GLU A 80 -1.80 12.74 8.28
C GLU A 80 -2.03 12.18 9.68
N THR A 81 -1.80 13.02 10.70
CA THR A 81 -1.97 12.64 12.10
C THR A 81 -3.40 12.18 12.38
N GLN A 82 -4.39 12.91 11.84
CA GLN A 82 -5.80 12.59 12.00
C GLN A 82 -6.15 11.24 11.35
N VAL A 83 -5.79 11.04 10.09
CA VAL A 83 -6.21 9.85 9.33
C VAL A 83 -5.50 8.58 9.79
N VAL A 84 -4.21 8.68 10.14
CA VAL A 84 -3.45 7.56 10.70
C VAL A 84 -3.93 7.26 12.11
N GLY A 85 -4.14 8.27 12.96
CA GLY A 85 -4.66 8.10 14.31
C GLY A 85 -6.05 7.45 14.36
N ARG A 86 -6.93 7.77 13.39
CA ARG A 86 -8.22 7.11 13.23
C ARG A 86 -8.09 5.62 12.94
N LEU A 87 -7.23 5.26 11.97
CA LEU A 87 -6.99 3.87 11.61
C LEU A 87 -6.38 3.08 12.77
N THR A 88 -5.30 3.58 13.37
CA THR A 88 -4.60 2.88 14.47
C THR A 88 -5.46 2.79 15.73
N GLY A 89 -6.24 3.82 16.05
CA GLY A 89 -7.22 3.82 17.13
C GLY A 89 -8.35 2.79 16.95
N SER A 90 -8.60 2.34 15.72
CA SER A 90 -9.54 1.25 15.40
C SER A 90 -8.89 -0.13 15.30
N GLY A 91 -7.59 -0.23 15.57
CA GLY A 91 -6.81 -1.49 15.50
C GLY A 91 -6.25 -1.81 14.12
N ILE A 92 -6.37 -0.90 13.14
CA ILE A 92 -5.88 -1.06 11.77
C ILE A 92 -4.46 -0.54 11.67
N ARG A 93 -3.55 -1.33 11.08
CA ARG A 93 -2.14 -0.93 10.92
C ARG A 93 -1.87 -0.21 9.61
N VAL A 94 -0.90 0.69 9.59
CA VAL A 94 -0.63 1.59 8.49
C VAL A 94 0.81 1.48 7.98
N PHE A 95 0.96 1.32 6.66
CA PHE A 95 2.21 1.54 5.94
C PHE A 95 2.17 2.92 5.27
N GLY A 96 3.21 3.73 5.47
CA GLY A 96 3.28 5.11 4.95
C GLY A 96 2.80 6.16 5.95
N PRO A 97 2.22 7.29 5.49
CA PRO A 97 1.96 7.63 4.08
C PRO A 97 3.18 7.81 3.19
N ASN A 98 2.93 8.13 1.91
CA ASN A 98 3.97 8.38 0.92
C ASN A 98 4.97 7.21 0.82
N CYS A 99 4.48 6.00 0.56
CA CYS A 99 5.35 4.83 0.45
C CYS A 99 5.00 3.94 -0.74
N MET A 100 5.98 3.16 -1.20
CA MET A 100 5.74 2.13 -2.22
C MET A 100 5.10 0.87 -1.61
N GLY A 101 5.16 0.70 -0.30
CA GLY A 101 4.59 -0.46 0.39
C GLY A 101 5.44 -1.71 0.26
N LEU A 102 4.79 -2.84 -0.06
CA LEU A 102 5.35 -4.16 0.17
C LEU A 102 5.70 -4.91 -1.12
N TYR A 103 6.86 -5.54 -1.13
CA TYR A 103 7.22 -6.58 -2.08
C TYR A 103 7.52 -7.87 -1.31
N VAL A 104 6.72 -8.90 -1.55
CA VAL A 104 6.78 -10.20 -0.87
C VAL A 104 6.59 -11.29 -1.94
N PRO A 105 7.68 -11.84 -2.51
CA PRO A 105 7.61 -12.82 -3.59
C PRO A 105 6.82 -14.07 -3.21
N GLU A 106 6.99 -14.56 -1.98
CA GLU A 106 6.28 -15.73 -1.45
C GLU A 106 4.76 -15.54 -1.51
N SER A 107 4.30 -14.32 -1.21
CA SER A 107 2.89 -13.94 -1.27
C SER A 107 2.47 -13.38 -2.63
N LYS A 108 3.37 -13.32 -3.63
CA LYS A 108 3.13 -12.77 -4.98
C LYS A 108 2.70 -11.30 -4.98
N LEU A 109 3.21 -10.52 -4.03
CA LEU A 109 2.92 -9.10 -3.88
C LEU A 109 4.12 -8.28 -4.36
N ALA A 110 3.88 -7.27 -5.19
CA ALA A 110 4.90 -6.30 -5.60
C ALA A 110 4.26 -4.94 -5.87
N PHE A 111 5.01 -3.88 -5.61
CA PHE A 111 4.59 -2.50 -5.84
C PHE A 111 5.11 -1.90 -7.17
N MET A 112 6.00 -2.62 -7.86
CA MET A 112 6.54 -2.22 -9.16
C MET A 112 6.56 -3.42 -10.12
N PRO A 113 6.40 -3.17 -11.44
CA PRO A 113 6.39 -4.23 -12.45
C PRO A 113 7.78 -4.84 -12.65
N GLY A 114 7.83 -6.09 -13.12
CA GLY A 114 9.09 -6.77 -13.47
C GLY A 114 9.99 -7.12 -12.28
N PHE A 115 9.48 -7.04 -11.04
CA PHE A 115 10.18 -7.60 -9.88
C PHE A 115 10.29 -9.14 -10.00
N PRO A 116 11.42 -9.75 -9.60
CA PRO A 116 11.58 -11.20 -9.61
C PRO A 116 10.49 -11.92 -8.81
N ALA A 117 10.14 -13.14 -9.21
CA ALA A 117 9.21 -13.97 -8.45
C ALA A 117 9.94 -14.92 -7.48
N GLU A 118 11.25 -15.09 -7.65
CA GLU A 118 12.05 -16.01 -6.85
C GLU A 118 12.25 -15.46 -5.43
N VAL A 119 11.89 -16.28 -4.44
CA VAL A 119 12.12 -16.00 -3.02
C VAL A 119 13.62 -16.14 -2.72
N GLY A 120 14.17 -15.19 -1.97
CA GLY A 120 15.50 -15.30 -1.41
C GLY A 120 15.54 -15.02 0.09
N PRO A 121 16.73 -15.05 0.71
CA PRO A 121 16.85 -14.92 2.16
C PRO A 121 16.89 -13.46 2.65
N VAL A 122 17.10 -12.48 1.75
CA VAL A 122 17.39 -11.09 2.15
C VAL A 122 16.11 -10.33 2.49
N GLY A 123 16.02 -9.76 3.68
CA GLY A 123 15.03 -8.74 4.02
C GLY A 123 15.60 -7.34 3.76
N PHE A 124 14.79 -6.42 3.22
CA PHE A 124 15.20 -5.02 3.04
C PHE A 124 14.08 -4.07 3.45
N ILE A 125 14.41 -3.04 4.23
CA ILE A 125 13.47 -2.04 4.69
C ILE A 125 14.07 -0.68 4.31
N SER A 126 13.27 0.19 3.68
CA SER A 126 13.73 1.47 3.20
C SER A 126 12.67 2.55 3.33
N GLN A 127 13.05 3.68 3.92
CA GLN A 127 12.14 4.82 4.00
C GLN A 127 11.91 5.43 2.61
N SER A 128 12.96 5.47 1.77
CA SER A 128 12.89 5.95 0.40
C SER A 128 12.26 4.91 -0.53
N GLY A 129 11.06 5.22 -1.05
CA GLY A 129 10.35 4.34 -1.98
C GLY A 129 11.12 4.07 -3.28
N GLY A 130 11.73 5.09 -3.87
CA GLY A 130 12.56 4.95 -5.07
C GLY A 130 13.75 4.02 -4.83
N ASN A 131 14.45 4.19 -3.70
CA ASN A 131 15.58 3.32 -3.36
C ASN A 131 15.13 1.89 -3.04
N ALA A 132 13.95 1.71 -2.44
CA ALA A 132 13.36 0.39 -2.22
C ALA A 132 13.22 -0.38 -3.54
N GLY A 133 12.70 0.27 -4.59
CA GLY A 133 12.53 -0.34 -5.89
C GLY A 133 13.84 -0.54 -6.66
N GLU A 134 14.70 0.48 -6.68
CA GLU A 134 15.98 0.40 -7.38
C GLU A 134 16.90 -0.68 -6.79
N MET A 135 16.87 -0.85 -5.46
CA MET A 135 17.59 -1.93 -4.80
C MET A 135 17.11 -3.31 -5.28
N VAL A 136 15.81 -3.50 -5.49
CA VAL A 136 15.28 -4.77 -6.01
C VAL A 136 15.82 -5.05 -7.41
N TYR A 137 15.74 -4.08 -8.33
CA TYR A 137 16.24 -4.26 -9.70
C TYR A 137 17.76 -4.51 -9.75
N THR A 138 18.54 -3.67 -9.07
CA THR A 138 20.01 -3.72 -9.13
C THR A 138 20.60 -4.92 -8.38
N ALA A 139 19.96 -5.37 -7.31
CA ALA A 139 20.38 -6.56 -6.59
C ALA A 139 20.01 -7.84 -7.37
N ALA A 140 18.86 -7.84 -8.07
CA ALA A 140 18.43 -8.98 -8.87
C ALA A 140 19.42 -9.36 -9.98
N VAL A 141 19.98 -8.36 -10.68
CA VAL A 141 21.01 -8.59 -11.72
C VAL A 141 22.34 -9.12 -11.15
N ARG A 142 22.54 -9.03 -9.82
CA ARG A 142 23.68 -9.58 -9.10
C ARG A 142 23.39 -10.92 -8.44
N GLY A 143 22.24 -11.54 -8.74
CA GLY A 143 21.85 -12.83 -8.18
C GLY A 143 21.29 -12.75 -6.75
N ILE A 144 21.08 -11.56 -6.20
CA ILE A 144 20.43 -11.39 -4.90
C ILE A 144 18.93 -11.53 -5.08
N ARG A 145 18.27 -12.23 -4.14
CA ARG A 145 16.82 -12.41 -4.07
C ARG A 145 16.34 -12.05 -2.67
N PHE A 146 15.15 -11.48 -2.59
CA PHE A 146 14.59 -10.99 -1.34
C PHE A 146 13.51 -11.93 -0.80
N SER A 147 13.41 -12.00 0.53
CA SER A 147 12.26 -12.60 1.21
C SER A 147 11.12 -11.59 1.29
N LYS A 148 11.45 -10.34 1.66
CA LYS A 148 10.54 -9.21 1.75
C LYS A 148 11.31 -7.90 1.53
N VAL A 149 10.67 -6.94 0.85
CA VAL A 149 11.09 -5.55 0.82
C VAL A 149 9.94 -4.65 1.28
N VAL A 150 10.24 -3.72 2.18
CA VAL A 150 9.25 -2.81 2.76
C VAL A 150 9.68 -1.36 2.51
N SER A 151 8.88 -0.64 1.74
CA SER A 151 8.90 0.81 1.70
C SER A 151 7.83 1.35 2.66
N TYR A 152 8.27 2.04 3.71
CA TYR A 152 7.38 2.51 4.79
C TYR A 152 7.20 4.03 4.83
N GLY A 153 7.90 4.78 3.96
CA GLY A 153 7.65 6.19 3.69
C GLY A 153 7.72 7.06 4.93
N ASN A 154 6.66 7.83 5.19
CA ASN A 154 6.62 8.73 6.33
C ASN A 154 6.76 7.99 7.67
N ALA A 155 6.48 6.68 7.77
CA ALA A 155 6.64 5.91 9.03
C ALA A 155 5.74 6.41 10.16
N SER A 156 4.46 6.60 9.86
CA SER A 156 3.51 7.23 10.79
C SER A 156 2.79 6.22 11.71
N ASP A 157 3.03 4.92 11.51
CA ASP A 157 2.60 3.83 12.40
C ASP A 157 3.61 2.67 12.42
N ILE A 158 3.80 1.97 11.28
CA ILE A 158 4.83 0.93 11.17
C ILE A 158 6.18 1.60 10.84
N ASP A 159 7.18 1.37 11.68
CA ASP A 159 8.53 1.94 11.63
C ASP A 159 9.68 0.92 11.79
#